data_AF-T0Y327-F1
#
_entry.id   AF-T0Y327-F1
#
_cell.length_a   1.000
_cell.length_b   1.000
_cell.length_c   1.000
_cell.angle_alpha   90.00
_cell.angle_beta   90.00
_cell.angle_gamma   90.00
#
_symmetry.space_group_name_H-M   'P 1'
#
loop_
_entity.id
_entity.type
_entity.pdbx_description
1 polymer ?
#
loop_
_entity_poly.entity_id
_entity_poly.type
_entity_poly.pdbx_seq_one_letter_code
_entity_poly.pdbx_strand_id
1 'polypeptide(L)' 'MVERPDGVIELHPVIPIPSDQAWFWTERWQRMEREADADIAAGRVVVTEGPDAFFTDLDS' A
#
# COMPACT_ATOMS: atom_id res chain seq x y z
N MET A 1 13.96 20.22 2.53
CA MET A 1 14.51 21.25 3.43
C MET A 1 13.61 22.46 3.30
N VAL A 2 13.06 22.95 4.39
CA VAL A 2 12.22 24.16 4.39
C VAL A 2 12.85 25.14 5.38
N GLU A 3 13.07 26.38 4.95
CA GLU A 3 13.51 27.45 5.84
C GLU A 3 12.29 28.14 6.43
N ARG A 4 12.23 28.21 7.76
CA ARG A 4 11.12 28.81 8.49
C ARG A 4 11.38 30.30 8.76
N PRO A 5 10.35 31.15 8.87
CA PRO A 5 10.50 32.59 9.13
C PRO A 5 11.21 32.94 10.45
N ASP A 6 11.28 31.99 11.39
CA ASP A 6 11.99 32.12 12.68
C ASP A 6 13.47 31.72 12.60
N GLY A 7 14.01 31.48 11.40
CA GLY A 7 15.41 31.14 11.17
C GLY A 7 15.75 29.66 11.41
N VAL A 8 14.74 28.80 11.58
CA VAL A 8 14.92 27.35 11.76
C VAL A 8 14.94 26.64 10.41
N ILE A 9 15.90 25.73 10.23
CA ILE A 9 15.96 24.82 9.07
C ILE A 9 15.25 23.51 9.43
N GLU A 10 14.17 23.18 8.72
CA GLU A 10 13.44 21.93 8.87
C GLU A 10 13.89 20.90 7.83
N LEU A 11 14.54 19.83 8.31
CA LEU A 11 14.99 18.72 7.49
C LEU A 11 13.93 17.62 7.50
N HIS A 12 13.45 17.28 6.30
CA HIS A 12 12.61 16.13 6.06
C HIS A 12 13.51 15.04 5.46
N PRO A 13 14.04 14.12 6.28
CA PRO A 13 14.87 13.04 5.77
C PRO A 13 14.03 12.15 4.84
N VAL A 14 14.57 11.86 3.66
CA VAL A 14 14.00 10.88 2.74
C VAL A 14 14.68 9.54 2.96
N ILE A 15 13.90 8.48 3.07
CA ILE A 15 14.43 7.12 3.05
C ILE A 15 14.65 6.76 1.58
N PRO A 16 15.89 6.40 1.15
CA PRO A 16 16.13 6.01 -0.22
C PRO A 16 15.43 4.68 -0.52
N ILE A 17 14.61 4.67 -1.56
CA ILE A 17 13.91 3.48 -2.05
C ILE A 17 14.46 3.17 -3.45
N PRO A 18 14.77 1.90 -3.77
CA PRO A 18 15.11 1.50 -5.14
C PRO A 18 14.06 2.00 -6.14
N SER A 19 14.50 2.56 -7.27
CA SER A 19 13.60 3.20 -8.24
C SER A 19 12.58 2.23 -8.85
N ASP A 20 12.96 0.95 -8.99
CA ASP A 20 12.12 -0.15 -9.42
C ASP A 20 11.06 -0.58 -8.39
N GLN A 21 11.14 -0.06 -7.15
CA GLN A 21 10.15 -0.26 -6.08
C GLN A 21 9.40 1.01 -5.69
N ALA A 22 9.75 2.17 -6.26
CA ALA A 22 9.12 3.44 -5.93
C ALA A 22 7.61 3.46 -6.25
N TRP A 23 7.16 2.63 -7.20
CA TRP A 23 5.75 2.52 -7.60
C TRP A 23 4.83 2.13 -6.43
N PHE A 24 5.32 1.34 -5.46
CA PHE A 24 4.57 0.93 -4.27
C PHE A 24 4.18 2.12 -3.40
N TRP A 25 5.00 3.16 -3.39
CA TRP A 25 4.80 4.36 -2.56
C TRP A 25 4.00 5.47 -3.27
N THR A 26 3.50 5.21 -4.48
CA THR A 26 2.62 6.15 -5.17
C THR A 26 1.30 6.29 -4.41
N GLU A 27 0.72 7.50 -4.41
CA GLU A 27 -0.57 7.76 -3.73
C GLU A 27 -1.67 6.80 -4.18
N ARG A 28 -1.68 6.46 -5.48
CA ARG A 28 -2.61 5.48 -6.04
C ARG A 28 -2.44 4.11 -5.39
N TRP A 29 -1.22 3.60 -5.29
CA TRP A 29 -0.97 2.30 -4.69
C TRP A 29 -1.32 2.28 -3.19
N GLN A 30 -0.89 3.30 -2.45
CA GLN A 30 -1.20 3.44 -1.02
C GLN A 30 -2.70 3.61 -0.72
N ARG A 31 -3.49 4.12 -1.67
CA ARG A 31 -4.95 4.13 -1.55
C ARG A 31 -5.54 2.73 -1.70
N MET A 32 -5.09 1.97 -2.70
CA MET A 32 -5.55 0.60 -2.93
C MET A 32 -5.17 -0.32 -1.76
N GLU A 33 -3.98 -0.15 -1.19
CA GLU A 33 -3.55 -0.93 -0.01
C GLU A 33 -4.51 -0.72 1.18
N ARG A 34 -4.86 0.53 1.46
CA ARG A 34 -5.82 0.85 2.54
C ARG A 34 -7.21 0.29 2.29
N GLU A 35 -7.64 0.24 1.02
CA GLU A 35 -8.91 -0.37 0.63
C GLU A 35 -8.88 -1.89 0.86
N ALA A 36 -7.82 -2.57 0.40
CA ALA A 36 -7.63 -4.00 0.62
C ALA A 36 -7.55 -4.34 2.12
N ASP A 37 -6.81 -3.57 2.93
CA ASP A 37 -6.76 -3.74 4.38
C ASP A 37 -8.16 -3.60 5.02
N ALA A 38 -8.96 -2.63 4.56
CA ALA A 38 -10.31 -2.43 5.04
C ALA A 38 -11.27 -3.56 4.63
N ASP A 39 -11.08 -4.15 3.45
CA ASP A 39 -11.81 -5.34 3.01
C ASP A 39 -11.46 -6.56 3.86
N ILE A 40 -10.17 -6.80 4.10
CA ILE A 40 -9.69 -7.89 4.97
C ILE A 40 -10.26 -7.72 6.38
N ALA A 41 -10.13 -6.54 6.98
CA ALA A 41 -10.62 -6.26 8.33
C ALA A 41 -12.14 -6.41 8.46
N ALA A 42 -12.88 -6.11 7.41
CA ALA A 42 -14.33 -6.26 7.37
C ALA A 42 -14.79 -7.67 6.96
N GLY A 43 -13.86 -8.59 6.68
CA GLY A 43 -14.20 -9.94 6.20
C GLY A 43 -14.79 -9.96 4.79
N ARG A 44 -14.59 -8.91 3.99
CA ARG A 44 -14.97 -8.87 2.56
C ARG A 44 -13.94 -9.60 1.70
N VAL A 45 -13.61 -10.83 2.11
CA VAL A 45 -12.62 -11.69 1.46
C VAL A 45 -13.18 -13.10 1.35
N VAL A 46 -12.78 -13.80 0.30
CA VAL A 46 -13.06 -15.23 0.13
C VAL A 46 -11.80 -16.00 0.52
N VAL A 47 -11.96 -16.98 1.41
CA VAL A 47 -10.89 -17.89 1.82
C VAL A 47 -11.24 -19.28 1.31
N THR A 48 -10.33 -19.88 0.56
CA THR A 48 -10.50 -21.22 -0.01
C THR A 48 -9.53 -22.21 0.64
N GLU A 49 -9.86 -23.50 0.61
CA GLU A 49 -9.03 -24.56 1.21
C GLU A 49 -7.82 -24.96 0.34
N GLY A 50 -7.31 -24.03 -0.47
CA GLY A 50 -6.15 -24.22 -1.32
C GLY A 50 -6.39 -23.88 -2.80
N PRO A 51 -5.36 -24.09 -3.64
CA PRO A 51 -5.40 -23.67 -5.05
C PRO A 51 -6.51 -24.33 -5.86
N ASP A 52 -6.76 -25.63 -5.69
CA ASP A 52 -7.80 -26.35 -6.46
C ASP A 52 -9.21 -25.80 -6.16
N ALA A 53 -9.49 -25.52 -4.89
CA ALA A 53 -10.75 -24.89 -4.48
C ALA A 53 -10.84 -23.43 -4.99
N PHE A 54 -9.72 -22.70 -5.03
CA PHE A 54 -9.66 -21.36 -5.59
C PHE A 54 -9.96 -21.32 -7.10
N PHE A 55 -9.36 -22.21 -7.88
CA PHE A 55 -9.63 -22.26 -9.33
C PHE A 55 -11.08 -22.66 -9.62
N THR A 56 -11.65 -23.57 -8.82
CA THR A 56 -13.07 -23.94 -8.94
C THR A 56 -14.00 -22.75 -8.71
N ASP A 57 -13.68 -21.88 -7.74
CA ASP A 57 -14.46 -20.66 -7.45
C ASP A 57 -14.29 -19.59 -8.56
N LEU A 58 -13.09 -19.40 -9.10
CA LEU A 58 -12.82 -18.44 -10.18
C LEU A 58 -13.51 -18.75 -11.50
N ASP A 59 -13.65 -20.04 -11.83
CA ASP A 59 -14.24 -20.51 -13.09
C ASP A 59 -15.78 -20.63 -13.04
N SER A 60 -16.42 -20.17 -11.94
CA SER A 60 -17.86 -20.34 -11.67
C SER A 60 -18.77 -19.22 -12.18
#